data_AF-A0A132NLP8-F1
#
_entry.id   AF-A0A132NLP8-F1
#
_cell.length_a   1.000
_cell.length_b   1.000
_cell.length_c   1.000
_cell.angle_alpha   90.00
_cell.angle_beta   90.00
_cell.angle_gamma   90.00
#
_symmetry.space_group_name_H-M   'P 1'
#
loop_
_entity.id
_entity.type
_entity.pdbx_description
1 polymer ?
#
loop_
_entity_poly.entity_id
_entity_poly.type
_entity_poly.pdbx_seq_one_letter_code
_entity_poly.pdbx_strand_id
1 'polypeptide(L)'
;MPNEPVPTHPEPLGRCSLAGTVSEEALSEEAFLFAGPPADLPEERLREHIAAALQAARDRSLALTDCVDDHDLVAQHSRLMSPLVWDLAHVGNQEELWLLRAVGGQEPMRPELDELYDAFQHPRA
;
A
#
# COMPACT_ATOMS: atom_id res chain seq x y z
N MET A 1 -31.63 -31.48 -0.17
CA MET A 1 -30.18 -31.19 -0.14
C MET A 1 -29.84 -30.86 1.30
N PRO A 2 -29.09 -31.71 2.03
CA PRO A 2 -28.66 -31.35 3.38
C PRO A 2 -27.70 -30.16 3.29
N ASN A 3 -27.92 -29.19 4.17
CA ASN A 3 -27.17 -27.94 4.25
C ASN A 3 -25.80 -28.26 4.86
N GLU A 4 -24.71 -28.05 4.11
CA GLU A 4 -23.36 -28.19 4.64
C GLU A 4 -23.05 -27.04 5.61
N PRO A 5 -22.42 -27.31 6.76
CA PRO A 5 -22.06 -26.26 7.70
C PRO A 5 -20.95 -25.38 7.10
N VAL A 6 -21.19 -24.07 7.10
CA VAL A 6 -20.18 -23.05 6.75
C VAL A 6 -19.01 -23.16 7.76
N PRO A 7 -17.75 -23.33 7.30
CA PRO A 7 -16.61 -23.47 8.20
C PRO A 7 -16.43 -22.21 9.04
N THR A 8 -16.37 -22.38 10.37
CA THR A 8 -16.31 -21.29 11.35
C THR A 8 -14.90 -20.75 11.61
N HIS A 9 -13.90 -21.21 10.86
CA HIS A 9 -12.53 -20.74 10.96
C HIS A 9 -11.93 -20.59 9.55
N PRO A 10 -11.43 -19.39 9.18
CA PRO A 10 -10.65 -19.27 7.96
C PRO A 10 -9.41 -20.16 8.10
N GLU A 11 -9.08 -20.91 7.06
CA GLU A 11 -7.76 -21.53 6.97
C GLU A 11 -6.69 -20.44 7.15
N PRO A 12 -5.57 -20.75 7.81
CA PRO A 12 -4.51 -19.77 7.97
C PRO A 12 -4.03 -19.36 6.57
N LEU A 13 -4.10 -18.06 6.30
CA LEU A 13 -3.49 -17.45 5.11
C LEU A 13 -2.08 -18.02 4.97
N GLY A 14 -1.75 -18.48 3.76
CA GLY A 14 -0.44 -19.02 3.46
C GLY A 14 0.63 -18.10 4.03
N ARG A 15 1.64 -18.64 4.73
CA ARG A 15 2.69 -17.82 5.33
C ARG A 15 3.33 -16.97 4.23
N CYS A 16 3.04 -15.67 4.23
CA CYS A 16 3.79 -14.67 3.47
C CYS A 16 5.23 -14.73 3.98
N SER A 17 6.08 -15.41 3.23
CA SER A 17 7.48 -15.60 3.58
C SER A 17 8.24 -14.32 3.23
N LEU A 18 8.14 -13.30 4.09
CA LEU A 18 9.07 -12.16 4.12
C LEU A 18 10.48 -12.56 4.58
N ALA A 19 10.86 -13.84 4.45
CA ALA A 19 12.14 -14.39 4.85
C ALA A 19 13.25 -14.03 3.84
N GLY A 20 13.41 -12.73 3.58
CA GLY A 20 14.70 -12.16 3.24
C GLY A 20 15.35 -11.70 4.54
N THR A 21 16.54 -12.19 4.87
CA THR A 21 17.34 -11.56 5.92
C THR A 21 17.64 -10.14 5.47
N VAL A 22 16.96 -9.16 6.07
CA VAL A 22 17.28 -7.75 5.82
C VAL A 22 18.65 -7.50 6.47
N SER A 23 19.68 -7.32 5.66
CA SER A 23 21.03 -6.98 6.12
C SER A 23 20.98 -5.71 6.98
N GLU A 24 21.83 -5.56 8.00
CA GLU A 24 21.93 -4.31 8.78
C GLU A 24 22.14 -3.07 7.89
N GLU A 25 22.86 -3.23 6.79
CA GLU A 25 23.07 -2.21 5.77
C GLU A 25 21.76 -1.83 5.04
N ALA A 26 20.93 -2.82 4.68
CA ALA A 26 19.62 -2.60 4.07
C ALA A 26 18.60 -1.98 5.06
N LEU A 27 18.69 -2.34 6.35
CA LEU A 27 17.91 -1.67 7.40
C LEU A 27 18.34 -0.20 7.56
N SER A 28 19.63 0.11 7.36
CA SER A 28 20.13 1.48 7.41
C SER A 28 19.75 2.29 6.18
N GLU A 29 19.71 1.68 4.99
CA GLU A 29 19.21 2.31 3.76
C GLU A 29 17.69 2.53 3.83
N GLU A 30 16.89 1.55 4.28
CA GLU A 30 15.45 1.74 4.52
C GLU A 30 15.22 2.82 5.59
N ALA A 31 15.95 2.78 6.70
CA ALA A 31 15.81 3.79 7.75
C ALA A 31 16.21 5.18 7.24
N PHE A 32 17.21 5.29 6.37
CA PHE A 32 17.56 6.55 5.70
C PHE A 32 16.45 7.02 4.76
N LEU A 33 15.72 6.09 4.14
CA LEU A 33 14.68 6.37 3.17
C LEU A 33 13.33 6.76 3.81
N PHE A 34 13.06 6.24 5.02
CA PHE A 34 11.89 6.58 5.83
C PHE A 34 12.18 7.67 6.87
N ALA A 35 13.44 7.92 7.21
CA ALA A 35 13.84 9.16 7.86
C ALA A 35 13.72 10.31 6.86
N GLY A 36 13.14 11.43 7.29
CA GLY A 36 13.02 12.61 6.43
C GLY A 36 14.40 13.06 5.92
N PRO A 37 14.47 13.63 4.70
CA PRO A 37 15.74 14.10 4.15
C PRO A 37 16.39 15.13 5.09
N PRO A 38 17.74 15.16 5.18
CA PRO A 38 18.44 16.23 5.85
C PRO A 38 17.99 17.60 5.32
N ALA A 39 17.81 18.57 6.22
CA ALA A 39 17.18 19.86 5.93
C ALA A 39 17.94 20.74 4.92
N ASP A 40 19.18 20.38 4.56
CA ASP A 40 20.10 21.14 3.73
C ASP A 40 20.56 20.41 2.45
N LEU A 41 19.86 19.35 2.03
CA LEU A 41 20.17 18.69 0.76
C LEU A 41 20.01 19.63 -0.44
N PRO A 42 20.97 19.64 -1.39
CA PRO A 42 20.78 20.28 -2.68
C PRO A 42 19.52 19.75 -3.39
N GLU A 43 18.83 20.62 -4.11
CA GLU A 43 17.54 20.33 -4.73
C GLU A 43 17.52 19.03 -5.55
N GLU A 44 18.55 18.79 -6.37
CA GLU A 44 18.66 17.57 -7.17
C GLU A 44 18.76 16.31 -6.31
N ARG A 45 19.59 16.35 -5.26
CA ARG A 45 19.76 15.24 -4.31
C ARG A 45 18.50 15.00 -3.49
N LEU A 46 17.76 16.07 -3.18
CA LEU A 46 16.46 15.97 -2.53
C LEU A 46 15.43 15.29 -3.45
N ARG A 47 15.39 15.64 -4.74
CA ARG A 47 14.51 14.98 -5.73
C ARG A 47 14.83 13.49 -5.85
N GLU A 48 16.11 13.14 -6.00
CA GLU A 48 16.55 11.75 -6.06
C GLU A 48 16.18 10.96 -4.80
N HIS A 49 16.38 11.56 -3.62
CA HIS A 49 16.00 10.94 -2.35
C HIS A 49 14.48 10.70 -2.25
N ILE A 50 13.66 11.70 -2.56
CA ILE A 50 12.19 11.57 -2.56
C ILE A 50 11.75 10.50 -3.56
N ALA A 51 12.33 10.48 -4.77
CA ALA A 51 11.99 9.49 -5.79
C ALA A 51 12.34 8.07 -5.32
N ALA A 52 13.51 7.88 -4.71
CA ALA A 52 13.90 6.60 -4.13
C ALA A 52 12.94 6.18 -3.00
N ALA A 53 12.51 7.12 -2.15
CA ALA A 53 11.60 6.83 -1.05
C ALA A 53 10.21 6.41 -1.51
N LEU A 54 9.67 7.11 -2.51
CA LEU A 54 8.40 6.73 -3.15
C LEU A 54 8.52 5.35 -3.81
N GLN A 55 9.63 5.07 -4.50
CA GLN A 55 9.82 3.77 -5.14
C GLN A 55 9.88 2.62 -4.13
N ALA A 56 10.65 2.75 -3.05
CA ALA A 56 10.73 1.69 -2.05
C ALA A 56 9.41 1.50 -1.28
N ALA A 57 8.67 2.58 -1.00
CA ALA A 57 7.34 2.47 -0.42
C ALA A 57 6.38 1.67 -1.33
N ARG A 58 6.47 1.89 -2.65
CA ARG A 58 5.71 1.13 -3.65
C ARG A 58 6.16 -0.33 -3.70
N ASP A 59 7.46 -0.60 -3.77
CA ASP A 59 8.01 -1.96 -3.79
C ASP A 59 7.60 -2.75 -2.54
N ARG A 60 7.58 -2.10 -1.37
CA ARG A 60 7.10 -2.70 -0.13
C ARG A 60 5.61 -3.02 -0.18
N SER A 61 4.80 -2.10 -0.71
CA SER A 61 3.35 -2.30 -0.85
C SER A 61 3.05 -3.48 -1.78
N LEU A 62 3.76 -3.56 -2.90
CA LEU A 62 3.66 -4.69 -3.84
C LEU A 62 4.12 -6.00 -3.22
N ALA A 63 5.25 -6.02 -2.50
CA ALA A 63 5.73 -7.23 -1.83
C ALA A 63 4.74 -7.79 -0.80
N LEU A 64 3.96 -6.91 -0.13
CA LEU A 64 2.92 -7.32 0.82
C LEU A 64 1.68 -7.90 0.12
N THR A 65 1.37 -7.48 -1.11
CA THR A 65 0.21 -7.96 -1.87
C THR A 65 0.53 -9.13 -2.79
N ASP A 66 1.74 -9.19 -3.34
CA ASP A 66 2.16 -10.25 -4.28
C ASP A 66 2.44 -11.59 -3.58
N CYS A 67 2.55 -11.60 -2.25
CA CYS A 67 2.74 -12.82 -1.47
C CYS A 67 1.45 -13.58 -1.14
N VAL A 68 0.28 -13.05 -1.56
CA VAL A 68 -1.04 -13.65 -1.37
C VAL A 68 -1.74 -13.83 -2.71
N ASP A 69 -2.79 -14.66 -2.76
CA ASP A 69 -3.56 -14.87 -3.99
C ASP A 69 -4.71 -13.86 -4.14
N ASP A 70 -5.36 -13.88 -5.31
CA ASP A 70 -6.50 -13.00 -5.62
C ASP A 70 -7.66 -13.14 -4.61
N HIS A 71 -7.87 -14.33 -4.05
CA HIS A 71 -8.92 -14.56 -3.07
C HIS A 71 -8.62 -13.81 -1.77
N ASP A 72 -7.38 -13.89 -1.30
CA ASP A 72 -6.93 -13.19 -0.10
C ASP A 72 -6.86 -11.68 -0.31
N LEU A 73 -6.52 -11.21 -1.52
CA LEU A 73 -6.52 -9.78 -1.85
C LEU A 73 -7.90 -9.13 -1.73
N VAL A 74 -8.97 -9.86 -2.08
CA VAL A 74 -10.35 -9.34 -2.03
C VAL A 74 -11.06 -9.65 -0.71
N ALA A 75 -10.49 -10.52 0.13
CA ALA A 75 -11.11 -10.93 1.38
C ALA A 75 -11.07 -9.84 2.45
N GLN A 76 -12.18 -9.67 3.17
CA GLN A 76 -12.20 -8.90 4.42
C GLN A 76 -11.94 -9.82 5.61
N HIS A 77 -10.67 -9.91 6.03
CA HIS A 77 -10.28 -10.80 7.13
C HIS A 77 -10.85 -10.37 8.50
N SER A 78 -11.21 -9.10 8.66
CA SER A 78 -11.81 -8.55 9.88
C SER A 78 -12.70 -7.35 9.55
N ARG A 79 -13.77 -7.14 10.31
CA ARG A 79 -14.65 -5.96 10.18
C ARG A 79 -13.92 -4.63 10.36
N LEU A 80 -12.76 -4.64 11.03
CA LEU A 80 -11.94 -3.45 11.23
C LEU A 80 -11.02 -3.14 10.04
N MET A 81 -10.83 -4.11 9.14
CA MET A 81 -9.87 -4.02 8.04
C MET A 81 -10.59 -3.85 6.71
N SER A 82 -9.99 -3.09 5.82
CA SER A 82 -10.36 -3.11 4.41
C SER A 82 -9.80 -4.39 3.75
N PRO A 83 -10.37 -4.85 2.62
CA PRO A 83 -9.66 -5.77 1.73
C PRO A 83 -8.32 -5.18 1.28
N LEU A 84 -7.28 -6.00 1.12
CA LEU A 84 -5.93 -5.52 0.76
C LEU A 84 -5.92 -4.81 -0.59
N VAL A 85 -6.71 -5.29 -1.56
CA VAL A 85 -6.85 -4.65 -2.87
C VAL A 85 -7.43 -3.24 -2.76
N TRP A 86 -8.29 -2.99 -1.77
CA TRP A 86 -8.86 -1.67 -1.53
C TRP A 86 -7.80 -0.74 -0.97
N ASP A 87 -6.98 -1.19 -0.01
CA ASP A 87 -5.89 -0.40 0.56
C ASP A 87 -4.82 -0.07 -0.51
N LEU A 88 -4.47 -1.02 -1.37
CA LEU A 88 -3.52 -0.80 -2.48
C LEU A 88 -4.02 0.25 -3.47
N ALA A 89 -5.30 0.16 -3.87
CA ALA A 89 -5.90 1.13 -4.76
C ALA A 89 -6.06 2.51 -4.10
N HIS A 90 -6.36 2.55 -2.79
CA HIS A 90 -6.42 3.77 -2.00
C HIS A 90 -5.06 4.50 -1.97
N VAL A 91 -3.95 3.78 -1.79
CA VAL A 91 -2.60 4.37 -1.86
C VAL A 91 -2.36 5.02 -3.23
N GLY A 92 -2.68 4.33 -4.32
CA GLY A 92 -2.54 4.88 -5.67
C GLY A 92 -3.40 6.13 -5.91
N ASN A 93 -4.65 6.14 -5.41
CA ASN A 93 -5.54 7.28 -5.49
C ASN A 93 -4.99 8.51 -4.72
N GLN A 94 -4.43 8.27 -3.53
CA GLN A 94 -3.80 9.33 -2.73
C GLN A 94 -2.53 9.89 -3.39
N GLU A 95 -1.69 9.05 -4.00
CA GLU A 95 -0.53 9.51 -4.76
C GLU A 95 -0.94 10.40 -5.94
N GLU A 96 -1.95 10.01 -6.70
CA GLU A 96 -2.48 10.82 -7.81
C GLU A 96 -2.99 12.18 -7.30
N LEU A 97 -3.85 12.16 -6.27
CA LEU A 97 -4.50 13.36 -5.76
C LEU A 97 -3.48 14.39 -5.24
N TRP A 98 -2.47 13.96 -4.48
CA TRP A 98 -1.52 14.89 -3.88
C TRP A 98 -0.33 15.21 -4.77
N LEU A 99 0.26 14.23 -5.46
CA LEU A 99 1.48 14.45 -6.23
C LEU A 99 1.16 14.94 -7.63
N LEU A 100 0.25 14.27 -8.34
CA LEU A 100 -0.02 14.59 -9.74
C LEU A 100 -0.95 15.79 -9.86
N ARG A 101 -2.05 15.82 -9.10
CA ARG A 101 -3.04 16.90 -9.20
C ARG A 101 -2.63 18.12 -8.38
N ALA A 102 -2.49 17.99 -7.06
CA ALA A 102 -2.25 19.15 -6.19
C ALA A 102 -0.88 19.81 -6.41
N VAL A 103 0.20 19.02 -6.52
CA VAL A 103 1.55 19.54 -6.79
C VAL A 103 1.84 19.67 -8.28
N GLY A 104 1.49 18.66 -9.07
CA GLY A 104 1.82 18.59 -10.50
C GLY A 104 0.84 19.30 -11.45
N GLY A 105 -0.31 19.77 -10.95
CA GLY A 105 -1.33 20.45 -11.75
C GLY A 105 -1.94 19.60 -12.87
N GLN A 106 -1.85 18.27 -12.78
CA GLN A 106 -2.40 17.35 -13.77
C GLN A 106 -3.91 17.16 -13.59
N GLU A 107 -4.60 16.88 -14.69
CA GLU A 107 -6.02 16.51 -14.66
C GLU A 107 -6.23 15.11 -14.04
N PRO A 108 -7.37 14.88 -13.36
CA PRO A 108 -7.76 13.56 -12.87
C PRO A 108 -7.73 12.48 -13.95
N MET A 109 -7.09 11.34 -13.67
CA MET A 109 -7.07 10.20 -14.58
C MET A 109 -8.39 9.43 -14.57
N ARG A 110 -8.97 9.21 -13.37
CA ARG A 110 -10.24 8.50 -13.16
C ARG A 110 -11.03 9.14 -12.02
N PRO A 111 -11.58 10.35 -12.21
CA PRO A 111 -12.28 11.09 -11.15
C PRO A 111 -13.46 10.31 -10.56
N GLU A 112 -14.07 9.41 -11.32
CA GLU A 112 -15.15 8.54 -10.86
C GLU A 112 -14.74 7.53 -9.76
N LEU A 113 -13.43 7.33 -9.56
CA LEU A 113 -12.90 6.43 -8.53
C LEU A 113 -12.55 7.14 -7.22
N ASP A 114 -12.52 8.48 -7.21
CA ASP A 114 -12.12 9.26 -6.03
C ASP A 114 -13.05 8.95 -4.84
N GLU A 115 -14.37 8.89 -5.08
CA GLU A 115 -15.36 8.56 -4.05
C GLU A 115 -15.16 7.13 -3.51
N LEU A 116 -14.93 6.16 -4.41
CA LEU A 116 -14.78 4.74 -4.05
C LEU A 116 -13.60 4.48 -3.11
N TYR A 117 -12.56 5.30 -3.21
CA TYR A 117 -11.35 5.20 -2.39
C TYR A 117 -11.27 6.28 -1.31
N ASP A 118 -12.36 7.01 -1.03
CA ASP A 118 -12.43 7.87 0.15
C ASP A 118 -12.71 7.04 1.41
N ALA A 119 -11.69 6.93 2.27
CA ALA A 119 -11.76 6.20 3.53
C ALA A 119 -12.81 6.75 4.53
N PHE A 120 -13.24 8.00 4.38
CA PHE A 120 -14.27 8.61 5.23
C PHE A 120 -15.69 8.31 4.75
N GLN A 121 -15.87 8.02 3.45
CA GLN A 121 -17.18 7.73 2.86
C GLN A 121 -17.55 6.25 2.89
N HIS A 122 -16.54 5.37 3.10
CA HIS A 122 -16.72 3.92 3.09
C HIS A 122 -16.34 3.29 4.44
N PRO A 123 -17.31 3.17 5.38
CA PRO A 123 -17.11 2.42 6.62
C PRO A 123 -16.73 0.97 6.31
N ARG A 124 -15.79 0.44 7.09
CA ARG A 124 -15.34 -0.96 6.98
C ARG A 124 -16.38 -1.95 7.53
N ALA A 125 -17.35 -1.44 8.31
CA ALA A 125 -18.57 -2.11 8.78
C ALA A 125 -19.59 -1.09 9.32
#